data_AF-I7MCM4-F1
#
_entry.id   AF-I7MCM4-F1
#
_cell.length_a   1.000
_cell.length_b   1.000
_cell.length_c   1.000
_cell.angle_alpha   90.00
_cell.angle_beta   90.00
_cell.angle_gamma   90.00
#
_symmetry.space_group_name_H-M   'P 1'
#
loop_
_entity.id
_entity.type
_entity.pdbx_description
1 polymer ?
#
loop_
_entity_poly.entity_id
_entity_poly.type
_entity_poly.pdbx_seq_one_letter_code
_entity_poly.pdbx_strand_id
1 'polypeptide(L)'
;MDLLKNLKEQVNSQQSETEKEESQTQAQVQQNDEKSNLSNKSKLTNQNKKEVQINYFQSPAFNNTILNSLASIKPMTLQDNSKAFVIGICGGVSAGKSIITNLIYNSLKTHNLSVANLIQSSFYKQIPQNDQNQNKDEQKKNYNYDEPDAIDWVHFKEALTTLIDKKPFNAPVYDMKLEQYSKETQNYRTADVIIVEGTLIFSQEPIRELFNLKLFLDTDEDVRLSRRIYKDVCIRGKDIENVVQRYLKYTKIGFEKYTLPSKKYADIIIPNYGGGYSSSYQEEILAGFGSLDNAALEVIINQIVTRGVEQKVKQGQQN
;
A
#
# COMPACT_ATOMS: atom_id res chain seq x y z
N MET A 1 46.78 50.56 12.17
CA MET A 1 46.19 50.22 13.48
C MET A 1 44.81 50.86 13.64
N ASP A 2 44.57 52.08 13.16
CA ASP A 2 43.26 52.76 13.32
C ASP A 2 42.12 52.23 12.41
N LEU A 3 42.43 51.70 11.23
CA LEU A 3 41.42 51.11 10.34
C LEU A 3 40.76 49.84 10.93
N LEU A 4 41.54 49.03 11.65
CA LEU A 4 41.08 47.79 12.30
C LEU A 4 40.27 48.07 13.58
N LYS A 5 40.46 49.24 14.19
CA LYS A 5 39.70 49.68 15.37
C LYS A 5 38.31 50.17 14.98
N ASN A 6 38.22 50.96 13.90
CA ASN A 6 36.94 51.41 13.34
C ASN A 6 36.07 50.26 12.82
N LEU A 7 36.68 49.24 12.20
CA LEU A 7 35.95 48.05 11.74
C LEU A 7 35.39 47.21 12.90
N LYS A 8 36.11 47.12 14.03
CA LYS A 8 35.61 46.40 15.22
C LYS A 8 34.48 47.17 15.93
N GLU A 9 34.55 48.50 15.95
CA GLU A 9 33.48 49.32 16.54
C GLU A 9 32.20 49.27 15.69
N GLN A 10 32.30 49.26 14.36
CA GLN A 10 31.14 49.12 13.47
C GLN A 10 30.48 47.74 13.51
N VAL A 11 31.26 46.66 13.67
CA VAL A 11 30.70 45.31 13.81
C VAL A 11 30.02 45.11 15.17
N ASN A 12 30.59 45.67 16.24
CA ASN A 12 29.99 45.62 17.57
C ASN A 12 28.73 46.48 17.69
N SER A 13 28.67 47.64 17.01
CA SER A 13 27.45 48.47 17.00
C SER A 13 26.32 47.75 16.28
N GLN A 14 26.60 47.09 15.15
CA GLN A 14 25.61 46.33 14.39
C GLN A 14 25.09 45.09 15.15
N GLN A 15 25.95 44.35 15.86
CA GLN A 15 25.51 43.23 16.72
C GLN A 15 24.65 43.69 17.90
N SER A 16 24.95 44.86 18.47
CA SER A 16 24.16 45.41 19.58
C SER A 16 22.77 45.93 19.16
N GLU A 17 22.60 46.30 17.88
CA GLU A 17 21.32 46.71 17.31
C GLU A 17 20.44 45.48 16.98
N THR A 18 21.01 44.41 16.40
CA THR A 18 20.28 43.16 16.14
C THR A 18 19.85 42.44 17.42
N GLU A 19 20.68 42.42 18.47
CA GLU A 19 20.29 41.83 19.76
C GLU A 19 19.16 42.62 20.46
N LYS A 20 19.09 43.95 20.25
CA LYS A 20 17.99 44.78 20.76
C LYS A 20 16.69 44.57 19.97
N GLU A 21 16.76 44.39 18.66
CA GLU A 21 15.59 44.07 17.83
C GLU A 21 15.03 42.67 18.12
N GLU A 22 15.90 41.67 18.31
CA GLU A 22 15.47 40.31 18.71
C GLU A 22 14.85 40.28 20.11
N SER A 23 15.41 41.05 21.06
CA SER A 23 14.87 41.16 22.43
C SER A 23 13.52 41.88 22.46
N GLN A 24 13.31 42.90 21.62
CA GLN A 24 12.01 43.59 21.48
C GLN A 24 10.96 42.71 20.79
N THR A 25 11.38 41.88 19.84
CA THR A 25 10.49 40.93 19.15
C THR A 25 10.07 39.79 20.08
N GLN A 26 10.99 39.23 20.88
CA GLN A 26 10.67 38.20 21.88
C GLN A 26 9.79 38.72 23.02
N ALA A 27 9.98 39.98 23.46
CA ALA A 27 9.13 40.62 24.46
C ALA A 27 7.71 40.92 23.93
N GLN A 28 7.56 41.25 22.64
CA GLN A 28 6.25 41.42 22.00
C GLN A 28 5.52 40.09 21.78
N VAL A 29 6.23 38.98 21.54
CA VAL A 29 5.64 37.65 21.44
C VAL A 29 5.18 37.15 22.82
N GLN A 30 5.99 37.32 23.87
CA GLN A 30 5.63 36.92 25.23
C GLN A 30 4.47 37.74 25.83
N GLN A 31 4.35 39.04 25.54
CA GLN A 31 3.20 39.84 26.00
C GLN A 31 1.88 39.50 25.27
N ASN A 32 1.94 38.94 24.06
CA ASN A 32 0.76 38.48 23.34
C ASN A 32 0.31 37.05 23.75
N ASP A 33 1.23 36.24 24.28
CA ASP A 33 0.95 34.88 24.74
C ASP A 33 0.30 34.82 26.14
N GLU A 34 0.53 35.81 27.02
CA GLU A 34 -0.04 35.77 28.38
C GLU A 34 -1.47 36.34 28.50
N LYS A 35 -1.91 37.21 27.58
CA LYS A 35 -3.29 37.76 27.60
C LYS A 35 -4.32 36.91 26.87
N SER A 36 -3.92 35.89 26.10
CA SER A 36 -4.81 35.08 25.27
C SER A 36 -5.11 33.68 25.82
N ASN A 37 -4.45 33.27 26.92
CA ASN A 37 -4.37 31.85 27.31
C ASN A 37 -5.34 31.33 28.39
N LEU A 38 -6.25 32.15 28.94
CA LEU A 38 -7.23 31.70 29.94
C LEU A 38 -8.71 31.83 29.53
N SER A 39 -9.02 32.53 28.43
CA SER A 39 -10.40 32.66 27.92
C SER A 39 -10.71 31.75 26.71
N ASN A 40 -9.70 31.15 26.08
CA ASN A 40 -9.88 30.43 24.81
C ASN A 40 -9.87 28.90 24.93
N LYS A 41 -9.45 28.34 26.08
CA LYS A 41 -9.37 26.88 26.26
C LYS A 41 -10.73 26.16 26.37
N SER A 42 -11.81 26.88 26.71
CA SER A 42 -13.17 26.31 26.82
C SER A 42 -14.12 26.67 25.67
N LYS A 43 -13.69 27.52 24.72
CA LYS A 43 -14.48 27.89 23.52
C LYS A 43 -13.99 27.23 22.22
N LEU A 44 -12.78 26.66 22.21
CA LEU A 44 -12.23 26.00 21.02
C LEU A 44 -12.68 24.54 20.81
N THR A 45 -13.49 23.97 21.69
CA THR A 45 -13.96 22.58 21.56
C THR A 45 -15.19 22.38 20.68
N ASN A 46 -15.84 23.42 20.14
CA ASN A 46 -17.10 23.22 19.41
C ASN A 46 -17.39 24.09 18.16
N GLN A 47 -16.45 24.86 17.60
CA GLN A 47 -16.79 25.78 16.49
C GLN A 47 -15.93 25.81 15.22
N ASN A 48 -14.98 24.90 14.99
CA ASN A 48 -14.32 24.80 13.68
C ASN A 48 -13.93 23.36 13.30
N LYS A 49 -14.92 22.49 13.08
CA LYS A 49 -14.78 21.45 12.06
C LYS A 49 -15.16 22.09 10.72
N LYS A 50 -14.30 22.94 10.17
CA LYS A 50 -14.38 23.21 8.72
C LYS A 50 -13.88 21.93 8.05
N GLU A 51 -14.80 21.18 7.45
CA GLU A 51 -14.44 20.14 6.49
C GLU A 51 -13.53 20.79 5.46
N VAL A 52 -12.29 20.30 5.37
CA VAL A 52 -11.37 20.69 4.31
C VAL A 52 -11.97 20.13 3.03
N GLN A 53 -12.67 20.97 2.25
CA GLN A 53 -13.06 20.62 0.90
C GLN A 53 -11.82 20.63 0.02
N ILE A 54 -11.29 19.44 -0.27
CA ILE A 54 -10.21 19.27 -1.23
C ILE A 54 -10.84 19.00 -2.60
N ASN A 55 -10.73 19.96 -3.52
CA ASN A 55 -11.15 19.78 -4.90
C ASN A 55 -10.04 19.04 -5.67
N TYR A 56 -10.34 17.83 -6.14
CA TYR A 56 -9.40 17.01 -6.93
C TYR A 56 -9.79 16.95 -8.41
N PHE A 57 -8.77 16.96 -9.26
CA PHE A 57 -8.88 16.80 -10.71
C PHE A 57 -9.33 15.38 -11.05
N GLN A 58 -10.51 15.22 -11.64
CA GLN A 58 -10.85 13.99 -12.36
C GLN A 58 -10.12 14.01 -13.71
N SER A 59 -9.26 13.01 -13.98
CA SER A 59 -8.54 12.92 -15.27
C SER A 59 -9.31 12.05 -16.26
N PRO A 60 -9.86 12.60 -17.35
CA PRO A 60 -10.56 11.84 -18.40
C PRO A 60 -9.65 10.86 -19.16
N ALA A 61 -8.33 11.05 -19.10
CA ALA A 61 -7.33 10.21 -19.77
C ALA A 61 -7.23 8.78 -19.18
N PHE A 62 -7.80 8.58 -17.98
CA PHE A 62 -7.86 7.31 -17.28
C PHE A 62 -8.61 6.23 -18.07
N ASN A 63 -9.74 6.60 -18.68
CA ASN A 63 -10.67 5.65 -19.31
C ASN A 63 -10.11 5.01 -20.59
N ASN A 64 -9.48 5.79 -21.47
CA ASN A 64 -8.99 5.28 -22.75
C ASN A 64 -7.77 4.36 -22.61
N THR A 65 -6.92 4.59 -21.60
CA THR A 65 -5.70 3.79 -21.39
C THR A 65 -6.03 2.37 -20.91
N ILE A 66 -6.99 2.24 -19.98
CA ILE A 66 -7.44 0.95 -19.47
C ILE A 66 -8.14 0.16 -20.58
N LEU A 67 -9.09 0.76 -21.29
CA LEU A 67 -9.83 0.09 -22.36
C LEU A 67 -8.92 -0.40 -23.49
N ASN A 68 -7.89 0.36 -23.87
CA ASN A 68 -6.91 -0.04 -24.87
C ASN A 68 -6.02 -1.20 -24.40
N SER A 69 -5.57 -1.20 -23.14
CA SER A 69 -4.81 -2.31 -22.56
C SER A 69 -5.63 -3.61 -22.53
N LEU A 70 -6.93 -3.50 -22.31
CA LEU A 70 -7.87 -4.61 -22.19
C LEU A 70 -8.25 -5.23 -23.54
N ALA A 71 -8.31 -4.43 -24.62
CA ALA A 71 -8.63 -4.90 -25.97
C ALA A 71 -7.58 -5.87 -26.54
N SER A 72 -6.33 -5.77 -26.08
CA SER A 72 -5.20 -6.62 -26.50
C SER A 72 -5.10 -7.97 -25.78
N ILE A 73 -5.92 -8.21 -24.75
CA ILE A 73 -5.85 -9.43 -23.95
C ILE A 73 -6.58 -10.56 -24.68
N LYS A 74 -5.82 -11.54 -25.17
CA LYS A 74 -6.42 -12.75 -25.76
C LYS A 74 -7.31 -13.45 -24.71
N PRO A 75 -8.53 -13.89 -25.08
CA PRO A 75 -9.35 -14.70 -24.20
C PRO A 75 -8.60 -16.00 -23.90
N MET A 76 -8.36 -16.27 -22.61
CA MET A 76 -7.62 -17.44 -22.15
C MET A 76 -8.63 -18.49 -21.68
N THR A 77 -8.72 -19.61 -22.39
CA THR A 77 -9.60 -20.72 -22.03
C THR A 77 -9.11 -21.40 -20.75
N LEU A 78 -9.98 -21.49 -19.74
CA LEU A 78 -9.75 -22.36 -18.59
C LEU A 78 -9.80 -23.81 -19.07
N GLN A 79 -8.63 -24.42 -19.27
CA GLN A 79 -8.54 -25.76 -19.85
C GLN A 79 -8.86 -26.88 -18.84
N ASP A 80 -8.91 -26.59 -17.53
CA ASP A 80 -9.07 -27.62 -16.50
C ASP A 80 -9.86 -27.10 -15.27
N ASN A 81 -11.05 -27.67 -15.02
CA ASN A 81 -11.91 -27.34 -13.87
C ASN A 81 -11.38 -27.87 -12.54
N SER A 82 -10.33 -28.70 -12.55
CA SER A 82 -9.71 -29.24 -11.34
C SER A 82 -8.87 -28.19 -10.60
N LYS A 83 -8.51 -27.08 -11.26
CA LYS A 83 -7.64 -26.04 -10.71
C LYS A 83 -8.35 -24.71 -10.48
N ALA A 84 -7.91 -23.99 -9.45
CA ALA A 84 -8.37 -22.63 -9.19
C ALA A 84 -7.73 -21.62 -10.16
N PHE A 85 -8.47 -20.57 -10.51
CA PHE A 85 -7.95 -19.46 -11.29
C PHE A 85 -7.21 -18.46 -10.38
N VAL A 86 -5.98 -18.10 -10.71
CA VAL A 86 -5.13 -17.27 -9.86
C VAL A 86 -4.95 -15.87 -10.44
N ILE A 87 -5.26 -14.86 -9.64
CA ILE A 87 -5.07 -13.44 -9.95
C ILE A 87 -3.94 -12.92 -9.07
N GLY A 88 -2.85 -12.46 -9.67
CA GLY A 88 -1.80 -11.73 -8.97
C GLY A 88 -2.05 -10.23 -9.02
N ILE A 89 -2.00 -9.55 -7.88
CA ILE A 89 -2.14 -8.11 -7.72
C ILE A 89 -0.85 -7.55 -7.11
N CYS A 90 -0.02 -6.96 -7.96
CA CYS A 90 1.27 -6.38 -7.59
C CYS A 90 1.21 -4.84 -7.60
N GLY A 91 2.18 -4.20 -6.96
CA GLY A 91 2.30 -2.74 -6.93
C GLY A 91 2.98 -2.25 -5.66
N GLY A 92 3.33 -0.97 -5.64
CA GLY A 92 4.01 -0.35 -4.51
C GLY A 92 3.23 -0.45 -3.20
N VAL A 93 3.94 -0.35 -2.08
CA VAL A 93 3.33 -0.12 -0.77
C VAL A 93 2.36 1.07 -0.84
N SER A 94 1.19 0.96 -0.21
CA SER A 94 0.14 2.00 -0.24
C SER A 94 -0.41 2.38 -1.62
N ALA A 95 -0.19 1.55 -2.65
CA ALA A 95 -0.82 1.70 -3.96
C ALA A 95 -2.32 1.35 -3.98
N GLY A 96 -2.85 0.76 -2.90
CA GLY A 96 -4.27 0.38 -2.82
C GLY A 96 -4.60 -1.08 -3.16
N LYS A 97 -3.60 -1.98 -3.21
CA LYS A 97 -3.77 -3.42 -3.51
C LYS A 97 -4.91 -4.08 -2.70
N SER A 98 -4.92 -3.92 -1.39
CA SER A 98 -5.95 -4.54 -0.54
C SER A 98 -7.37 -4.05 -0.84
N ILE A 99 -7.52 -2.82 -1.37
CA ILE A 99 -8.84 -2.29 -1.74
C ILE A 99 -9.31 -2.87 -3.08
N ILE A 100 -8.46 -2.90 -4.11
CA ILE A 100 -8.83 -3.58 -5.36
C ILE A 100 -9.06 -5.08 -5.12
N THR A 101 -8.27 -5.73 -4.25
CA THR A 101 -8.48 -7.11 -3.81
C THR A 101 -9.88 -7.29 -3.24
N ASN A 102 -10.30 -6.40 -2.33
CA ASN A 102 -11.65 -6.45 -1.73
C ASN A 102 -12.76 -6.19 -2.74
N LEU A 103 -12.58 -5.23 -3.66
CA LEU A 103 -13.55 -4.94 -4.72
C LEU A 103 -13.75 -6.15 -5.65
N ILE A 104 -12.65 -6.76 -6.10
CA ILE A 104 -12.70 -7.97 -6.94
C ILE A 104 -13.33 -9.13 -6.15
N TYR A 105 -12.91 -9.34 -4.90
CA TYR A 105 -13.44 -10.39 -4.04
C TYR A 105 -14.97 -10.28 -3.86
N ASN A 106 -15.47 -9.08 -3.55
CA ASN A 106 -16.90 -8.84 -3.35
C ASN A 106 -17.70 -9.05 -4.64
N SER A 107 -17.19 -8.58 -5.77
CA SER A 107 -17.84 -8.77 -7.06
C SER A 107 -17.86 -10.23 -7.50
N LEU A 108 -16.77 -10.99 -7.32
CA LEU A 108 -16.76 -12.42 -7.65
C LEU A 108 -17.75 -13.23 -6.79
N LYS A 109 -17.94 -12.84 -5.53
CA LYS A 109 -18.97 -13.45 -4.67
C LYS A 109 -20.39 -13.25 -5.20
N THR A 110 -20.70 -12.10 -5.80
CA THR A 110 -22.03 -11.90 -6.42
C THR A 110 -22.25 -12.80 -7.64
N HIS A 111 -21.19 -13.39 -8.19
CA HIS A 111 -21.24 -14.39 -9.27
C HIS A 111 -21.20 -15.85 -8.76
N ASN A 112 -21.43 -16.10 -7.47
CA ASN A 112 -21.40 -17.45 -6.86
C ASN A 112 -20.09 -18.21 -7.10
N LEU A 113 -18.96 -17.50 -7.06
CA LEU A 113 -17.61 -18.07 -7.07
C LEU A 113 -17.04 -18.07 -5.64
N SER A 114 -16.41 -19.16 -5.25
CA SER A 114 -15.64 -19.22 -4.00
C SER A 114 -14.27 -18.56 -4.20
N VAL A 115 -13.87 -17.69 -3.28
CA VAL A 115 -12.65 -16.86 -3.41
C VAL A 115 -11.77 -16.98 -2.17
N ALA A 116 -10.48 -17.18 -2.36
CA ALA A 116 -9.45 -17.16 -1.32
C ALA A 116 -8.45 -16.01 -1.56
N ASN A 117 -8.04 -15.32 -0.50
CA ASN A 117 -7.09 -14.20 -0.58
C ASN A 117 -5.76 -14.57 0.09
N LEU A 118 -4.68 -14.70 -0.69
CA LEU A 118 -3.34 -14.98 -0.21
C LEU A 118 -2.50 -13.69 -0.21
N ILE A 119 -1.91 -13.32 0.93
CA ILE A 119 -1.19 -12.06 1.09
C ILE A 119 0.30 -12.34 1.29
N GLN A 120 1.16 -11.78 0.43
CA GLN A 120 2.62 -11.97 0.50
C GLN A 120 3.21 -11.61 1.87
N SER A 121 2.73 -10.55 2.51
CA SER A 121 3.23 -10.12 3.82
C SER A 121 2.93 -11.10 4.96
N SER A 122 2.13 -12.15 4.72
CA SER A 122 1.92 -13.24 5.67
C SER A 122 3.05 -14.27 5.67
N PHE A 123 4.00 -14.17 4.72
CA PHE A 123 5.06 -15.14 4.49
C PHE A 123 6.46 -14.54 4.70
N TYR A 124 6.61 -13.60 5.62
CA TYR A 124 7.95 -13.13 5.99
C TYR A 124 8.75 -14.23 6.68
N LYS A 125 10.03 -14.34 6.38
CA LYS A 125 10.94 -15.19 7.16
C LYS A 125 11.01 -14.67 8.60
N GLN A 126 11.12 -15.60 9.54
CA GLN A 126 11.45 -15.22 10.90
C GLN A 126 12.87 -14.67 10.92
N ILE A 127 13.08 -13.51 11.56
CA ILE A 127 14.41 -12.93 11.68
C ILE A 127 15.29 -13.92 12.45
N PRO A 128 16.43 -14.35 11.89
CA PRO A 128 17.35 -15.25 12.57
C PRO A 128 17.77 -14.62 13.91
N GLN A 129 17.70 -15.37 15.00
CA GLN A 129 18.26 -14.94 16.30
C GLN A 129 19.77 -15.14 16.28
N ASN A 130 20.46 -14.51 15.33
CA ASN A 130 21.91 -14.58 15.26
C ASN A 130 22.49 -13.44 16.11
N ASP A 131 23.37 -13.86 17.02
CA ASP A 131 24.09 -13.10 18.04
C ASP A 131 23.29 -12.70 19.28
N GLN A 132 23.60 -13.38 20.40
CA GLN A 132 23.20 -12.97 21.76
C GLN A 132 23.71 -11.57 22.16
N ASN A 133 24.54 -10.93 21.31
CA ASN A 133 25.22 -9.67 21.56
C ASN A 133 24.58 -8.44 20.88
N GLN A 134 23.54 -8.61 20.06
CA GLN A 134 22.80 -7.47 19.49
C GLN A 134 21.40 -7.37 20.12
N ASN A 135 20.98 -6.13 20.42
CA ASN A 135 19.63 -5.87 20.91
C ASN A 135 18.61 -6.31 19.84
N LYS A 136 17.72 -7.24 20.19
CA LYS A 136 16.66 -7.75 19.30
C LYS A 136 15.82 -6.64 18.66
N ASP A 137 15.59 -5.55 19.40
CA ASP A 137 14.83 -4.40 18.91
C ASP A 137 15.57 -3.60 17.83
N GLU A 138 16.90 -3.53 17.89
CA GLU A 138 17.72 -2.85 16.87
C GLU A 138 17.79 -3.68 15.58
N GLN A 139 17.90 -5.01 15.72
CA GLN A 139 17.84 -5.92 14.57
C GLN A 139 16.50 -5.81 13.85
N LYS A 140 15.39 -5.82 14.60
CA LYS A 140 14.03 -5.63 14.06
C LYS A 140 13.87 -4.30 13.34
N LYS A 141 14.28 -3.20 13.98
CA LYS A 141 14.21 -1.85 13.40
C LYS A 141 14.98 -1.75 12.08
N ASN A 142 16.12 -2.42 11.97
CA ASN A 142 16.99 -2.35 10.81
C ASN A 142 16.75 -3.45 9.76
N TYR A 143 15.87 -4.42 10.02
CA TYR A 143 15.57 -5.47 9.06
C TYR A 143 14.81 -4.91 7.84
N ASN A 144 15.26 -5.27 6.63
CA ASN A 144 14.66 -4.80 5.39
C ASN A 144 13.61 -5.81 4.88
N TYR A 145 12.33 -5.49 5.08
CA TYR A 145 11.20 -6.30 4.60
C TYR A 145 10.89 -6.11 3.10
N ASP A 146 11.49 -5.11 2.44
CA ASP A 146 11.26 -4.81 1.03
C ASP A 146 12.26 -5.55 0.11
N GLU A 147 13.08 -6.45 0.66
CA GLU A 147 13.97 -7.36 -0.07
C GLU A 147 13.28 -8.70 -0.38
N PRO A 148 13.49 -9.30 -1.57
CA PRO A 148 12.97 -10.64 -1.88
C PRO A 148 13.35 -11.70 -0.86
N ASP A 149 14.57 -11.66 -0.33
CA ASP A 149 15.05 -12.65 0.62
C ASP A 149 14.35 -12.59 1.99
N ALA A 150 13.62 -11.51 2.28
CA ALA A 150 12.81 -11.39 3.47
C ALA A 150 11.55 -12.27 3.43
N ILE A 151 11.14 -12.75 2.25
CA ILE A 151 9.96 -13.59 2.07
C ILE A 151 10.37 -15.07 2.00
N ASP A 152 9.62 -15.93 2.67
CA ASP A 152 9.68 -17.38 2.52
C ASP A 152 8.94 -17.81 1.25
N TRP A 153 9.62 -17.67 0.11
CA TRP A 153 9.05 -18.02 -1.20
C TRP A 153 8.78 -19.52 -1.35
N VAL A 154 9.47 -20.38 -0.60
CA VAL A 154 9.24 -21.83 -0.64
C VAL A 154 7.86 -22.12 -0.05
N HIS A 155 7.61 -21.62 1.16
CA HIS A 155 6.33 -21.79 1.83
C HIS A 155 5.21 -21.05 1.08
N PHE A 156 5.47 -19.84 0.59
CA PHE A 156 4.50 -19.09 -0.22
C PHE A 156 4.09 -19.89 -1.47
N LYS A 157 5.06 -20.49 -2.17
CA LYS A 157 4.79 -21.31 -3.36
C LYS A 157 3.98 -22.55 -2.99
N GLU A 158 4.36 -23.26 -1.93
CA GLU A 158 3.65 -24.45 -1.45
C GLU A 158 2.18 -24.15 -1.14
N ALA A 159 1.93 -23.07 -0.40
CA ALA A 159 0.59 -22.60 -0.08
C ALA A 159 -0.21 -22.32 -1.36
N LEU A 160 0.37 -21.55 -2.29
CA LEU A 160 -0.29 -21.19 -3.53
C LEU A 160 -0.59 -22.42 -4.40
N THR A 161 0.38 -23.33 -4.58
CA THR A 161 0.17 -24.56 -5.37
C THR A 161 -0.87 -25.49 -4.75
N THR A 162 -0.89 -25.60 -3.42
CA THR A 162 -1.90 -26.41 -2.70
C THR A 162 -3.31 -25.86 -2.95
N LEU A 163 -3.46 -24.54 -2.87
CA LEU A 163 -4.73 -23.88 -3.14
C LEU A 163 -5.14 -23.99 -4.61
N ILE A 164 -4.19 -23.87 -5.55
CA ILE A 164 -4.43 -24.06 -7.00
C ILE A 164 -5.03 -25.44 -7.25
N ASP A 165 -4.50 -26.47 -6.61
CA ASP A 165 -5.02 -27.85 -6.70
C ASP A 165 -6.33 -28.06 -5.92
N LYS A 166 -6.99 -26.98 -5.46
CA LYS A 166 -8.22 -27.00 -4.66
C LYS A 166 -8.11 -27.91 -3.44
N LYS A 167 -6.96 -27.89 -2.74
CA LYS A 167 -6.76 -28.55 -1.46
C LYS A 167 -6.78 -27.52 -0.33
N PRO A 168 -7.34 -27.86 0.85
CA PRO A 168 -7.30 -26.96 1.99
C PRO A 168 -5.86 -26.75 2.47
N PHE A 169 -5.58 -25.55 2.99
CA PHE A 169 -4.25 -25.19 3.49
C PHE A 169 -4.37 -24.44 4.81
N ASN A 170 -3.53 -24.78 5.79
CA ASN A 170 -3.44 -24.05 7.06
C ASN A 170 -2.18 -23.18 7.03
N ALA A 171 -2.33 -21.90 6.71
CA ALA A 171 -1.20 -20.98 6.71
C ALA A 171 -0.94 -20.47 8.14
N PRO A 172 0.31 -20.38 8.60
CA PRO A 172 0.60 -19.67 9.83
C PRO A 172 0.27 -18.17 9.65
N VAL A 173 -0.25 -17.54 10.70
CA VAL A 173 -0.58 -16.12 10.66
C VAL A 173 0.63 -15.31 11.09
N TYR A 174 1.23 -14.53 10.20
CA TYR A 174 2.29 -13.58 10.58
C TYR A 174 1.68 -12.30 11.16
N ASP A 175 1.99 -12.00 12.43
CA ASP A 175 1.59 -10.75 13.06
C ASP A 175 2.60 -9.66 12.71
N MET A 176 2.20 -8.74 11.82
CA MET A 176 3.04 -7.61 11.41
C MET A 176 3.32 -6.58 12.51
N LYS A 177 2.54 -6.55 13.61
CA LYS A 177 2.79 -5.67 14.76
C LYS A 177 3.85 -6.27 15.67
N LEU A 178 3.77 -7.58 15.90
CA LEU A 178 4.70 -8.32 16.77
C LEU A 178 5.94 -8.84 16.01
N GLU A 179 5.88 -8.81 14.68
CA GLU A 179 6.91 -9.28 13.75
C GLU A 179 7.27 -10.76 13.97
N GLN A 180 6.26 -11.59 14.24
CA GLN A 180 6.40 -13.01 14.53
C GLN A 180 5.20 -13.81 14.04
N TYR A 181 5.37 -15.11 13.84
CA TYR A 181 4.25 -16.00 13.57
C TYR A 181 3.43 -16.23 14.84
N SER A 182 2.11 -16.13 14.69
CA SER A 182 1.14 -16.55 15.68
C SER A 182 1.15 -18.07 15.85
N LYS A 183 0.67 -18.53 17.01
CA LYS A 183 0.34 -19.95 17.22
C LYS A 183 -0.92 -20.36 16.45
N GLU A 184 -1.70 -19.38 16.03
CA GLU A 184 -2.91 -19.58 15.23
C GLU A 184 -2.57 -19.76 13.75
N THR A 185 -3.39 -20.56 13.07
CA THR A 185 -3.32 -20.75 11.62
C THR A 185 -4.60 -20.24 10.97
N GLN A 186 -4.45 -19.64 9.80
CA GLN A 186 -5.56 -19.28 8.94
C GLN A 186 -5.89 -20.49 8.05
N ASN A 187 -7.09 -21.03 8.22
CA ASN A 187 -7.59 -22.11 7.38
C ASN A 187 -8.12 -21.54 6.06
N TYR A 188 -7.50 -21.95 4.96
CA TYR A 188 -7.97 -21.71 3.62
C TYR A 188 -8.77 -22.92 3.14
N ARG A 189 -10.04 -22.68 2.83
CA ARG A 189 -10.88 -23.65 2.13
C ARG A 189 -10.56 -23.65 0.64
N THR A 190 -11.06 -24.67 -0.04
CA THR A 190 -11.00 -24.75 -1.50
C THR A 190 -11.72 -23.54 -2.12
N ALA A 191 -11.16 -23.00 -3.20
CA ALA A 191 -11.68 -21.82 -3.88
C ALA A 191 -11.64 -22.00 -5.40
N ASP A 192 -12.58 -21.38 -6.10
CA ASP A 192 -12.59 -21.30 -7.56
C ASP A 192 -11.60 -20.24 -8.06
N VAL A 193 -11.44 -19.17 -7.28
CA VAL A 193 -10.51 -18.07 -7.57
C VAL A 193 -9.61 -17.81 -6.38
N ILE A 194 -8.32 -17.63 -6.64
CA ILE A 194 -7.32 -17.23 -5.65
C ILE A 194 -6.82 -15.84 -6.03
N ILE A 195 -7.00 -14.87 -5.15
CA ILE A 195 -6.42 -13.54 -5.31
C ILE A 195 -5.15 -13.48 -4.47
N VAL A 196 -4.03 -13.17 -5.12
CA VAL A 196 -2.72 -13.10 -4.50
C VAL A 196 -2.25 -11.65 -4.53
N GLU A 197 -2.06 -11.02 -3.37
CA GLU A 197 -1.56 -9.64 -3.31
C GLU A 197 -0.16 -9.53 -2.69
N GLY A 198 0.67 -8.63 -3.25
CA GLY A 198 2.01 -8.40 -2.72
C GLY A 198 2.77 -7.28 -3.43
N THR A 199 3.93 -6.92 -2.89
CA THR A 199 4.83 -5.91 -3.48
C THR A 199 5.90 -6.52 -4.38
N LEU A 200 6.16 -7.83 -4.24
CA LEU A 200 7.28 -8.54 -4.86
C LEU A 200 6.82 -9.80 -5.63
N ILE A 201 5.53 -10.14 -5.61
CA ILE A 201 5.02 -11.38 -6.24
C ILE A 201 5.34 -11.52 -7.74
N PHE A 202 5.57 -10.42 -8.46
CA PHE A 202 5.95 -10.45 -9.88
C PHE A 202 7.47 -10.46 -10.11
N SER A 203 8.27 -10.13 -9.09
CA SER A 203 9.74 -10.18 -9.20
C SER A 203 10.25 -11.63 -9.18
N GLN A 204 9.46 -12.55 -8.65
CA GLN A 204 9.79 -13.97 -8.57
C GLN A 204 9.20 -14.74 -9.76
N GLU A 205 10.05 -15.19 -10.68
CA GLU A 205 9.62 -15.94 -11.87
C GLU A 205 8.82 -17.22 -11.56
N PRO A 206 9.25 -18.10 -10.64
CA PRO A 206 8.51 -19.32 -10.34
C PRO A 206 7.13 -19.09 -9.69
N ILE A 207 6.91 -17.90 -9.13
CA ILE A 207 5.61 -17.48 -8.57
C ILE A 207 4.77 -16.86 -9.67
N ARG A 208 5.37 -15.97 -10.48
CA ARG A 208 4.71 -15.29 -11.60
C ARG A 208 4.08 -16.25 -12.59
N GLU A 209 4.73 -17.38 -12.87
CA GLU A 209 4.24 -18.44 -13.77
C GLU A 209 2.96 -19.12 -13.27
N LEU A 210 2.63 -19.01 -11.98
CA LEU A 210 1.41 -19.57 -11.40
C LEU A 210 0.19 -18.67 -11.60
N PHE A 211 0.36 -17.43 -12.06
CA PHE A 211 -0.73 -16.47 -12.23
C PHE A 211 -1.39 -16.57 -13.60
N ASN A 212 -2.71 -16.76 -13.61
CA ASN A 212 -3.51 -16.71 -14.84
C ASN A 212 -3.82 -15.27 -15.27
N LEU A 213 -3.85 -14.33 -14.33
CA LEU A 213 -4.01 -12.90 -14.60
C LEU A 213 -3.11 -12.08 -13.67
N LYS A 214 -2.38 -11.12 -14.21
CA LYS A 214 -1.39 -10.30 -13.51
C LYS A 214 -1.80 -8.83 -13.60
N LEU A 215 -2.25 -8.27 -12.49
CA LEU A 215 -2.64 -6.87 -12.32
C LEU A 215 -1.51 -6.11 -11.63
N PHE A 216 -1.11 -4.96 -12.17
CA PHE A 216 -0.15 -4.08 -11.52
C PHE A 216 -0.76 -2.71 -11.23
N LEU A 217 -0.73 -2.29 -9.96
CA LEU A 217 -1.25 -1.00 -9.53
C LEU A 217 -0.16 0.05 -9.66
N ASP A 218 -0.39 0.98 -10.57
CA ASP A 218 0.51 2.07 -10.91
C ASP A 218 0.05 3.35 -10.21
N THR A 219 0.65 3.62 -9.05
CA THR A 219 0.41 4.81 -8.24
C THR A 219 1.72 5.56 -8.07
N ASP A 220 1.67 6.87 -8.26
CA ASP A 220 2.80 7.75 -8.09
C ASP A 220 3.41 7.64 -6.67
N GLU A 221 4.71 7.88 -6.60
CA GLU A 221 5.50 7.65 -5.39
C GLU A 221 5.08 8.55 -4.23
N ASP A 222 4.83 9.83 -4.51
CA ASP A 222 4.36 10.85 -3.57
C ASP A 222 2.95 10.54 -3.03
N VAL A 223 2.05 10.08 -3.90
CA VAL A 223 0.72 9.59 -3.51
C VAL A 223 0.85 8.38 -2.60
N ARG A 224 1.71 7.40 -2.92
CA ARG A 224 1.94 6.24 -2.03
C ARG A 224 2.56 6.66 -0.69
N LEU A 225 3.50 7.59 -0.69
CA LEU A 225 4.15 8.08 0.53
C LEU A 225 3.17 8.83 1.43
N SER A 226 2.38 9.75 0.90
CA SER A 226 1.36 10.49 1.67
C SER A 226 0.35 9.53 2.33
N ARG A 227 -0.14 8.53 1.58
CA ARG A 227 -1.02 7.47 2.09
C ARG A 227 -0.35 6.62 3.16
N ARG A 228 0.93 6.28 2.98
CA ARG A 228 1.74 5.55 3.98
C ARG A 228 1.85 6.35 5.27
N ILE A 229 2.21 7.63 5.19
CA ILE A 229 2.35 8.51 6.36
C ILE A 229 1.03 8.58 7.11
N TYR A 230 -0.09 8.87 6.41
CA TYR A 230 -1.40 8.90 7.05
C TYR A 230 -1.74 7.58 7.74
N LYS A 231 -1.57 6.44 7.06
CA LYS A 231 -1.89 5.12 7.61
C LYS A 231 -0.99 4.74 8.80
N ASP A 232 0.31 4.96 8.69
CA ASP A 232 1.25 4.56 9.75
C ASP A 232 1.19 5.54 10.95
N VAL A 233 1.02 6.84 10.73
CA VAL A 233 0.97 7.85 11.80
C VAL A 233 -0.42 7.91 12.43
N CYS A 234 -1.46 8.21 11.63
CA CYS A 234 -2.79 8.49 12.16
C CYS A 234 -3.54 7.22 12.62
N ILE A 235 -3.36 6.09 11.91
CA ILE A 235 -4.11 4.84 12.20
C ILE A 235 -3.30 3.91 13.10
N ARG A 236 -1.98 3.81 12.89
CA ARG A 236 -1.12 2.87 13.64
C ARG A 236 -0.30 3.53 14.76
N GLY A 237 -0.37 4.85 14.92
CA GLY A 237 0.32 5.57 15.99
C GLY A 237 1.84 5.53 15.90
N LYS A 238 2.40 5.32 14.70
CA LYS A 238 3.86 5.35 14.50
C LYS A 238 4.37 6.78 14.45
N ASP A 239 5.60 6.95 14.90
CA ASP A 239 6.32 8.21 14.77
C ASP A 239 6.63 8.52 13.29
N ILE A 240 6.40 9.77 12.89
CA ILE A 240 6.51 10.22 11.50
C ILE A 240 7.95 10.16 11.00
N GLU A 241 8.92 10.52 11.85
CA GLU A 241 10.34 10.50 11.49
C GLU A 241 10.77 9.07 11.15
N ASN A 242 10.42 8.11 12.01
CA ASN A 242 10.68 6.69 11.76
C ASN A 242 10.02 6.18 10.46
N VAL A 243 8.79 6.61 10.15
CA VAL A 243 8.09 6.22 8.92
C VAL A 243 8.85 6.74 7.68
N VAL A 244 9.25 8.01 7.69
CA VAL A 244 9.96 8.65 6.57
C VAL A 244 11.37 8.06 6.41
N GLN A 245 12.13 7.93 7.49
CA GLN A 245 13.47 7.34 7.45
C GLN A 245 13.44 5.91 6.89
N ARG A 246 12.50 5.08 7.35
CA ARG A 246 12.35 3.71 6.85
C ARG A 246 11.95 3.67 5.38
N TYR A 247 11.09 4.60 4.95
CA TYR A 247 10.69 4.70 3.56
C TYR A 247 11.88 5.00 2.64
N LEU A 248 12.67 6.02 2.98
CA LEU A 248 13.83 6.43 2.20
C LEU A 248 14.94 5.37 2.21
N LYS A 249 15.17 4.74 3.37
CA LYS A 249 16.24 3.75 3.55
C LYS A 249 15.94 2.40 2.88
N TYR A 250 14.68 1.98 2.84
CA TYR A 250 14.31 0.63 2.40
C TYR A 250 13.21 0.63 1.33
N THR A 251 12.03 1.15 1.65
CA THR A 251 10.84 0.94 0.81
C THR A 251 10.96 1.55 -0.58
N LYS A 252 11.52 2.76 -0.70
CA LYS A 252 11.77 3.41 -2.00
C LYS A 252 12.73 2.57 -2.85
N ILE A 253 13.88 2.22 -2.27
CA ILE A 253 14.94 1.46 -2.95
C ILE A 253 14.43 0.08 -3.37
N GLY A 254 13.73 -0.64 -2.49
CA GLY A 254 13.14 -1.95 -2.80
C GLY A 254 12.08 -1.86 -3.90
N PHE A 255 11.26 -0.80 -3.90
CA PHE A 255 10.31 -0.56 -4.97
C PHE A 255 11.00 -0.36 -6.32
N GLU A 256 11.99 0.54 -6.39
CA GLU A 256 12.71 0.85 -7.63
C GLU A 256 13.51 -0.36 -8.16
N LYS A 257 14.09 -1.15 -7.24
CA LYS A 257 14.92 -2.30 -7.58
C LYS A 257 14.12 -3.54 -8.00
N TYR A 258 12.97 -3.79 -7.36
CA TYR A 258 12.26 -5.06 -7.51
C TYR A 258 10.82 -4.90 -7.99
N THR A 259 10.04 -4.02 -7.37
CA THR A 259 8.60 -3.89 -7.69
C THR A 259 8.39 -3.23 -9.05
N LEU A 260 9.00 -2.07 -9.29
CA LEU A 260 8.80 -1.29 -10.51
C LEU A 260 9.25 -2.04 -11.78
N PRO A 261 10.43 -2.70 -11.82
CA PRO A 261 10.83 -3.47 -12.99
C PRO A 261 9.90 -4.65 -13.29
N SER A 262 9.20 -5.18 -12.27
CA SER A 262 8.25 -6.27 -12.43
C SER A 262 6.94 -5.87 -13.11
N LYS A 263 6.67 -4.55 -13.25
CA LYS A 263 5.50 -4.00 -13.95
C LYS A 263 5.37 -4.51 -15.39
N LYS A 264 6.50 -4.75 -16.06
CA LYS A 264 6.53 -5.26 -17.45
C LYS A 264 5.89 -6.65 -17.63
N TYR A 265 5.70 -7.38 -16.53
CA TYR A 265 5.06 -8.70 -16.54
C TYR A 265 3.55 -8.65 -16.32
N ALA A 266 2.98 -7.46 -16.09
CA ALA A 266 1.55 -7.32 -15.88
C ALA A 266 0.79 -7.49 -17.19
N ASP A 267 -0.35 -8.18 -17.13
CA ASP A 267 -1.30 -8.25 -18.23
C ASP A 267 -2.16 -6.96 -18.29
N ILE A 268 -2.44 -6.39 -17.12
CA ILE A 268 -3.20 -5.14 -16.95
C ILE A 268 -2.46 -4.22 -15.98
N ILE A 269 -2.26 -2.98 -16.40
CA ILE A 269 -1.81 -1.90 -15.52
C ILE A 269 -3.04 -1.11 -15.10
N ILE A 270 -3.27 -1.03 -13.79
CA ILE A 270 -4.35 -0.26 -13.18
C ILE A 270 -3.73 1.04 -12.68
N PRO A 271 -3.87 2.15 -13.41
CA PRO A 271 -3.51 3.45 -12.88
C PRO A 271 -4.31 3.74 -11.61
N ASN A 272 -3.68 4.37 -10.64
CA ASN A 272 -4.34 4.89 -9.44
C ASN A 272 -3.59 6.14 -9.01
N TYR A 273 -3.77 7.21 -9.78
CA TYR A 273 -3.09 8.49 -9.58
C TYR A 273 -3.72 9.35 -8.45
N GLY A 274 -4.69 8.80 -7.71
CA GLY A 274 -5.47 9.54 -6.71
C GLY A 274 -6.59 10.39 -7.34
N GLY A 275 -7.60 10.78 -6.53
CA GLY A 275 -8.61 11.75 -6.96
C GLY A 275 -10.09 11.51 -6.60
N GLY A 276 -10.45 10.53 -5.77
CA GLY A 276 -11.84 10.31 -5.37
C GLY A 276 -12.07 10.50 -3.87
N TYR A 277 -12.83 11.53 -3.48
CA TYR A 277 -13.35 11.70 -2.11
C TYR A 277 -14.80 11.23 -2.07
N SER A 278 -15.10 10.19 -1.29
CA SER A 278 -16.46 9.75 -0.97
C SER A 278 -16.62 9.75 0.54
N SER A 279 -17.54 10.54 1.08
CA SER A 279 -17.70 10.79 2.53
C SER A 279 -18.05 9.55 3.35
N SER A 280 -18.31 8.40 2.72
CA SER A 280 -18.74 7.15 3.36
C SER A 280 -17.65 6.09 3.57
N TYR A 281 -16.49 6.17 2.91
CA TYR A 281 -15.47 5.10 2.97
C TYR A 281 -14.04 5.63 3.11
N GLN A 282 -13.60 5.89 4.36
CA GLN A 282 -12.27 6.43 4.66
C GLN A 282 -11.11 5.63 4.03
N GLU A 283 -11.20 4.30 3.97
CA GLU A 283 -10.15 3.47 3.38
C GLU A 283 -10.05 3.60 1.85
N GLU A 284 -11.19 3.68 1.14
CA GLU A 284 -11.23 3.86 -0.31
C GLU A 284 -10.74 5.24 -0.75
N ILE A 285 -11.06 6.27 0.04
CA ILE A 285 -10.54 7.63 -0.11
C ILE A 285 -9.01 7.63 -0.01
N LEU A 286 -8.48 6.98 1.04
CA LEU A 286 -7.04 6.88 1.29
C LEU A 286 -6.32 6.03 0.25
N ALA A 287 -7.03 5.31 -0.61
CA ALA A 287 -6.44 4.61 -1.73
C ALA A 287 -6.78 5.22 -3.09
N GLY A 288 -7.46 6.37 -3.14
CA GLY A 288 -7.76 7.08 -4.38
C GLY A 288 -8.74 6.36 -5.29
N PHE A 289 -9.53 5.42 -4.76
CA PHE A 289 -10.49 4.62 -5.50
C PHE A 289 -11.93 5.10 -5.34
N GLY A 290 -12.15 6.30 -4.79
CA GLY A 290 -13.51 6.86 -4.57
C GLY A 290 -14.40 6.94 -5.83
N SER A 291 -13.81 6.74 -7.01
CA SER A 291 -14.51 6.38 -8.25
C SER A 291 -13.62 5.49 -9.12
N LEU A 292 -13.19 4.32 -8.61
CA LEU A 292 -12.60 3.32 -9.51
C LEU A 292 -13.67 3.05 -10.58
N ASP A 293 -13.42 3.49 -11.82
CA ASP A 293 -14.42 3.43 -12.88
C ASP A 293 -14.94 2.00 -12.94
N ASN A 294 -16.24 1.83 -12.65
CA ASN A 294 -16.90 0.53 -12.62
C ASN A 294 -16.58 -0.28 -13.88
N ALA A 295 -16.29 0.38 -15.01
CA ALA A 295 -15.84 -0.23 -16.26
C ALA A 295 -14.52 -1.03 -16.13
N ALA A 296 -13.50 -0.52 -15.45
CA ALA A 296 -12.22 -1.23 -15.31
C ALA A 296 -12.39 -2.49 -14.45
N LEU A 297 -13.14 -2.36 -13.35
CA LEU A 297 -13.48 -3.49 -12.49
C LEU A 297 -14.38 -4.47 -13.24
N GLU A 298 -15.41 -4.00 -13.95
CA GLU A 298 -16.28 -4.85 -14.76
C GLU A 298 -15.52 -5.59 -15.84
N VAL A 299 -14.50 -5.01 -16.48
CA VAL A 299 -13.70 -5.77 -17.44
C VAL A 299 -12.84 -6.81 -16.74
N ILE A 300 -12.21 -6.50 -15.61
CA ILE A 300 -11.46 -7.50 -14.83
C ILE A 300 -12.39 -8.65 -14.42
N ILE A 301 -13.58 -8.32 -13.91
CA ILE A 301 -14.59 -9.28 -13.49
C ILE A 301 -15.12 -10.05 -14.69
N ASN A 302 -15.44 -9.41 -15.81
CA ASN A 302 -15.86 -10.09 -17.02
C ASN A 302 -14.77 -11.00 -17.55
N GLN A 303 -13.49 -10.61 -17.49
CA GLN A 303 -12.40 -11.52 -17.82
C GLN A 303 -12.39 -12.72 -16.88
N ILE A 304 -12.59 -12.57 -15.56
CA ILE A 304 -12.61 -13.70 -14.63
C ILE A 304 -13.87 -14.57 -14.81
N VAL A 305 -15.04 -13.93 -14.97
CA VAL A 305 -16.37 -14.53 -15.01
C VAL A 305 -16.64 -15.15 -16.37
N THR A 306 -16.34 -14.52 -17.52
CA THR A 306 -16.44 -15.23 -18.82
C THR A 306 -15.49 -16.41 -18.88
N ARG A 307 -14.30 -16.29 -18.29
CA ARG A 307 -13.35 -17.40 -18.16
C ARG A 307 -13.87 -18.50 -17.20
N GLY A 308 -14.60 -18.16 -16.13
CA GLY A 308 -15.15 -19.08 -15.12
C GLY A 308 -16.59 -19.59 -15.34
N VAL A 309 -17.44 -18.91 -16.12
CA VAL A 309 -18.86 -19.25 -16.37
C VAL A 309 -19.00 -20.29 -17.48
N GLU A 310 -18.08 -20.32 -18.45
CA GLU A 310 -17.95 -21.44 -19.39
C GLU A 310 -17.75 -22.79 -18.66
N GLN A 311 -17.27 -22.77 -17.41
CA GLN A 311 -17.06 -23.97 -16.59
C GLN A 311 -18.37 -24.58 -16.06
N LYS A 312 -19.38 -23.77 -15.71
CA LYS A 312 -20.67 -24.24 -15.16
C LYS A 312 -21.63 -24.69 -16.25
N VAL A 313 -21.64 -24.02 -17.40
CA VAL A 313 -22.52 -24.39 -18.53
C VAL A 313 -22.13 -25.76 -19.14
N LYS A 314 -20.83 -26.10 -19.18
CA LYS A 314 -20.38 -27.43 -19.63
C LYS A 314 -20.77 -28.57 -18.68
N GLN A 315 -20.87 -28.31 -17.38
CA GLN A 315 -21.33 -29.30 -16.38
C GLN A 315 -22.85 -29.53 -16.44
N GLY A 316 -23.64 -28.51 -16.83
CA GLY A 316 -25.08 -28.65 -17.01
C GLY A 316 -25.51 -29.32 -18.32
N GLN A 317 -24.59 -29.54 -19.26
CA GLN A 317 -24.84 -30.24 -20.53
C GLN A 317 -24.31 -31.69 -20.55
N GLN A 318 -23.63 -32.13 -19.48
CA GLN A 318 -23.13 -33.51 -19.33
C GLN A 318 -23.90 -34.34 -18.28
N ASN A 319 -24.97 -33.80 -17.68
CA ASN A 319 -25.90 -34.52 -16.81
C ASN A 319 -27.27 -34.64 -17.48
#